data_AF-Q3MFX6-F1
#
_entry.id   AF-Q3MFX6-F1
#
_cell.length_a   1.000
_cell.length_b   1.000
_cell.length_c   1.000
_cell.angle_alpha   90.00
_cell.angle_beta   90.00
_cell.angle_gamma   90.00
#
_symmetry.space_group_name_H-M   'P 1'
#
loop_
_entity.id
_entity.type
_entity.pdbx_description
1 polymer ?
#
loop_
_entity_poly.entity_id
_entity_poly.type
_entity_poly.pdbx_seq_one_letter_code
_entity_poly.pdbx_strand_id
1 'polypeptide(L)'
;MDCATSNHNSLLGLSFLTNHMSEEFIVGSKVRVVALPPYIKTADPMPMLRPPDVIQLGEEGIVLDRRPGGYWGVRFSRGAFLIDSQYIESVDKLPENHDV
;
A
#
# COMPACT_ATOMS: atom_id res chain seq x y z
N MET A 1 -39.72 32.28 28.97
CA MET A 1 -38.85 31.18 29.43
C MET A 1 -38.03 30.78 28.23
N ASP A 2 -36.98 31.54 27.91
CA ASP A 2 -36.30 31.38 26.62
C ASP A 2 -34.83 31.73 26.86
N CYS A 3 -34.13 30.87 27.59
CA CYS A 3 -32.69 31.00 27.81
C CYS A 3 -31.98 30.50 26.56
N ALA A 4 -31.38 31.45 25.83
CA ALA A 4 -30.57 31.21 24.65
C ALA A 4 -29.40 30.24 24.93
N THR A 5 -29.28 29.28 24.04
CA THR A 5 -28.19 28.32 23.90
C THR A 5 -26.88 29.06 23.61
N SER A 6 -25.94 29.02 24.54
CA SER A 6 -24.52 29.19 24.23
C SER A 6 -23.70 28.63 25.38
N ASN A 7 -23.06 27.48 25.16
CA ASN A 7 -21.66 27.40 25.50
C ASN A 7 -20.98 26.31 24.69
N HIS A 8 -20.01 26.75 23.88
CA HIS A 8 -19.07 25.93 23.16
C HIS A 8 -18.27 25.09 24.16
N ASN A 9 -18.41 23.78 24.08
CA ASN A 9 -17.47 22.87 24.70
C ASN A 9 -17.37 21.63 23.82
N SER A 10 -16.26 21.48 23.12
CA SER A 10 -15.44 20.28 23.27
C SER A 10 -14.22 20.38 22.37
N LEU A 11 -13.06 20.28 23.02
CA LEU A 11 -11.85 19.74 22.45
C LEU A 11 -12.14 18.49 21.60
N LEU A 12 -11.35 18.25 20.56
CA LEU A 12 -10.47 17.07 20.47
C LEU A 12 -9.91 16.92 19.04
N GLY A 13 -8.60 16.68 18.99
CA GLY A 13 -8.04 15.74 18.01
C GLY A 13 -7.66 16.30 16.66
N LEU A 14 -6.60 17.10 16.62
CA LEU A 14 -5.72 17.13 15.44
C LEU A 14 -4.96 15.79 15.36
N SER A 15 -5.67 14.68 15.18
CA SER A 15 -5.08 13.40 14.80
C SER A 15 -5.02 13.37 13.28
N PHE A 16 -4.06 14.12 12.72
CA PHE A 16 -3.37 13.67 11.51
C PHE A 16 -2.56 12.41 11.89
N LEU A 17 -3.26 11.33 12.24
CA LEU A 17 -2.74 10.01 11.98
C LEU A 17 -2.85 9.92 10.46
N THR A 18 -1.74 10.17 9.77
CA THR A 18 -1.56 9.62 8.44
C THR A 18 -1.95 8.16 8.56
N ASN A 19 -3.15 7.84 8.10
CA ASN A 19 -3.61 6.48 7.99
C ASN A 19 -2.61 5.85 7.03
N HIS A 20 -1.57 5.23 7.57
CA HIS A 20 -0.62 4.45 6.78
C HIS A 20 -1.43 3.22 6.40
N MET A 21 -2.25 3.39 5.34
CA MET A 21 -3.09 2.36 4.79
C MET A 21 -2.16 1.28 4.28
N SER A 22 -1.86 0.37 5.19
CA SER A 22 -1.16 -0.86 4.92
C SER A 22 -2.19 -1.70 4.17
N GLU A 23 -2.31 -1.47 2.86
CA GLU A 23 -3.20 -2.26 2.01
C GLU A 23 -2.78 -3.73 2.18
N GLU A 24 -3.72 -4.54 2.64
CA GLU A 24 -3.49 -5.96 2.85
C GLU A 24 -3.86 -6.73 1.59
N PHE A 25 -2.87 -7.38 0.99
CA PHE A 25 -3.09 -8.24 -0.16
C PHE A 25 -3.23 -9.70 0.27
N ILE A 26 -4.01 -10.45 -0.48
CA ILE A 26 -4.11 -11.89 -0.32
C ILE A 26 -2.95 -12.54 -1.09
N VAL A 27 -2.28 -13.51 -0.47
CA VAL A 27 -1.24 -14.29 -1.15
C VAL A 27 -1.86 -15.04 -2.32
N GLY A 28 -1.28 -14.91 -3.51
CA GLY A 28 -1.81 -15.42 -4.76
C GLY A 28 -2.63 -14.41 -5.56
N SER A 29 -2.99 -13.26 -4.98
CA SER A 29 -3.68 -12.19 -5.73
C SER A 29 -2.75 -11.48 -6.71
N LYS A 30 -3.36 -10.95 -7.77
CA LYS A 30 -2.68 -10.08 -8.72
C LYS A 30 -2.64 -8.66 -8.20
N VAL A 31 -1.45 -8.07 -8.28
CA VAL A 31 -1.21 -6.67 -7.94
C VAL A 31 -0.55 -5.98 -9.12
N ARG A 32 -0.72 -4.67 -9.23
CA ARG A 32 -0.14 -3.82 -10.26
C ARG A 32 0.73 -2.75 -9.62
N VAL A 33 1.88 -2.48 -10.22
CA VAL A 33 2.76 -1.39 -9.79
C VAL A 33 2.15 -0.04 -10.16
N VAL A 34 1.86 0.80 -9.17
CA VAL A 34 1.33 2.16 -9.37
C VAL A 34 2.39 3.25 -9.26
N ALA A 35 3.48 2.96 -8.55
CA ALA A 35 4.59 3.88 -8.34
C ALA A 35 5.91 3.09 -8.24
N LEU A 36 6.99 3.66 -8.76
CA LEU A 36 8.31 3.03 -8.67
C LEU A 36 9.01 3.47 -7.38
N PRO A 37 9.39 2.54 -6.49
CA PRO A 37 10.24 2.86 -5.35
C PRO A 37 11.63 3.29 -5.81
N PRO A 38 12.36 4.14 -5.06
CA PRO A 38 13.72 4.54 -5.42
C PRO A 38 14.72 3.37 -5.39
N TYR A 39 14.45 2.36 -4.56
CA TYR A 39 15.20 1.12 -4.49
C TYR A 39 14.25 -0.02 -4.11
N ILE A 40 14.51 -1.21 -4.66
CA ILE A 40 13.72 -2.41 -4.38
C ILE A 40 14.63 -3.55 -3.92
N LYS A 41 14.14 -4.40 -3.01
CA LYS A 41 14.90 -5.57 -2.53
C LYS A 41 14.45 -6.82 -3.26
N THR A 42 15.36 -7.75 -3.53
CA THR A 42 14.96 -9.09 -4.01
C THR A 42 14.32 -9.91 -2.89
N ALA A 43 13.41 -10.81 -3.24
CA ALA A 43 12.75 -11.73 -2.30
C ALA A 43 13.57 -13.02 -2.06
N ASP A 44 14.88 -12.98 -2.33
CA ASP A 44 15.79 -14.09 -2.08
C ASP A 44 16.09 -14.25 -0.57
N PRO A 45 16.57 -15.42 -0.12
CA PRO A 45 17.02 -15.64 1.26
C PRO A 45 18.07 -14.61 1.73
N MET A 46 18.83 -14.04 0.78
CA MET A 46 19.74 -12.92 1.00
C MET A 46 19.26 -11.71 0.16
N PRO A 47 18.39 -10.84 0.72
CA PRO A 47 17.80 -9.72 -0.02
C PRO A 47 18.86 -8.74 -0.49
N MET A 48 18.90 -8.45 -1.79
CA MET A 48 19.81 -7.46 -2.37
C MET A 48 19.05 -6.22 -2.83
N LEU A 49 19.60 -5.03 -2.58
CA LEU A 49 19.08 -3.79 -3.13
C LEU A 49 19.37 -3.71 -4.63
N ARG A 50 18.33 -3.41 -5.41
CA ARG A 50 18.36 -3.22 -6.85
C ARG A 50 17.77 -1.85 -7.20
N PRO A 51 18.20 -1.24 -8.31
CA PRO A 51 17.55 -0.06 -8.86
C PRO A 51 16.13 -0.39 -9.34
N PRO A 52 15.23 0.61 -9.47
CA PRO A 52 13.84 0.41 -9.87
C PRO A 52 13.68 -0.16 -11.27
N ASP A 53 14.69 -0.04 -12.14
CA ASP A 53 14.66 -0.54 -13.52
C ASP A 53 14.22 -2.00 -13.63
N VAL A 54 14.38 -2.80 -12.55
CA VAL A 54 13.96 -4.21 -12.50
C VAL A 54 12.44 -4.43 -12.62
N ILE A 55 11.63 -3.42 -12.30
CA ILE A 55 10.16 -3.43 -12.42
C ILE A 55 9.69 -2.23 -13.25
N GLN A 56 8.51 -2.31 -13.85
CA GLN A 56 7.92 -1.21 -14.63
C GLN A 56 6.63 -0.69 -14.00
N LEU A 57 6.32 0.59 -14.24
CA LEU A 57 5.00 1.14 -13.91
C LEU A 57 3.91 0.40 -14.68
N GLY A 58 2.84 0.04 -14.00
CA GLY A 58 1.75 -0.75 -14.55
C GLY A 58 2.08 -2.24 -14.70
N GLU A 59 3.26 -2.70 -14.29
CA GLU A 59 3.58 -4.13 -14.34
C GLU A 59 2.72 -4.90 -13.35
N GLU A 60 2.08 -5.96 -13.84
CA GLU A 60 1.32 -6.88 -13.00
C GLU A 60 2.24 -7.96 -12.42
N GLY A 61 2.05 -8.26 -11.15
CA GLY A 61 2.74 -9.32 -10.43
C GLY A 61 1.79 -10.12 -9.55
N ILE A 62 2.29 -11.24 -9.02
CA ILE A 62 1.53 -12.11 -8.11
C ILE A 62 2.15 -12.04 -6.72
N VAL A 63 1.34 -11.81 -5.71
CA VAL A 63 1.78 -11.82 -4.31
C VAL A 63 2.17 -13.25 -3.92
N LEU A 64 3.40 -13.45 -3.48
CA LEU A 64 3.95 -14.73 -3.03
C LEU A 64 3.90 -14.89 -1.52
N ASP A 65 4.27 -13.84 -0.78
CA ASP A 65 4.33 -13.87 0.67
C ASP A 65 4.18 -12.46 1.28
N ARG A 66 3.81 -12.42 2.56
CA ARG A 66 3.84 -11.21 3.39
C ARG A 66 4.97 -11.37 4.40
N ARG A 67 5.92 -10.43 4.42
CA ARG A 67 7.02 -10.43 5.37
C ARG A 67 6.67 -9.59 6.61
N PRO A 68 7.12 -10.01 7.81
CA PRO A 68 7.00 -9.18 8.99
C PRO A 68 7.76 -7.87 8.75
N GLY A 69 7.06 -6.74 8.84
CA GLY A 69 7.59 -5.41 8.49
C GLY A 69 6.88 -4.70 7.34
N GLY A 70 5.76 -5.23 6.83
CA GLY A 70 4.90 -4.54 5.85
C GLY A 70 5.32 -4.72 4.39
N TYR A 71 6.34 -5.53 4.13
CA TYR A 71 6.77 -5.84 2.77
C TYR A 71 6.02 -7.04 2.20
N TRP A 72 5.67 -6.93 0.92
CA TRP A 72 5.06 -7.96 0.12
C TRP A 72 6.08 -8.53 -0.85
N GLY A 73 6.31 -9.85 -0.83
CA GLY A 73 7.06 -10.50 -1.88
C GLY A 73 6.15 -10.68 -3.08
N VAL A 74 6.45 -9.97 -4.17
CA VAL A 74 5.68 -10.03 -5.42
C VAL A 74 6.55 -10.59 -6.52
N ARG A 75 6.02 -11.57 -7.24
CA ARG A 75 6.64 -12.15 -8.44
C ARG A 75 6.24 -11.35 -9.67
N PHE A 76 7.22 -10.68 -10.25
CA PHE A 76 7.14 -9.97 -11.52
C PHE A 76 7.79 -10.79 -12.63
N SER A 77 7.79 -10.27 -13.86
CA SER A 77 8.37 -10.95 -15.02
C SER A 77 9.89 -11.16 -14.85
N ARG A 78 10.56 -10.22 -14.18
CA ARG A 78 12.02 -10.20 -13.99
C ARG A 78 12.51 -10.94 -12.74
N GLY A 79 11.61 -11.41 -11.89
CA GLY A 79 11.96 -12.07 -10.63
C GLY A 79 10.99 -11.74 -9.50
N ALA A 80 11.34 -12.17 -8.28
CA ALA A 80 10.56 -11.88 -7.09
C ALA A 80 11.24 -10.76 -6.27
N PHE A 81 10.44 -9.79 -5.85
CA PHE A 81 10.92 -8.58 -5.18
C PHE A 81 10.05 -8.24 -3.99
N LEU A 82 10.65 -7.65 -2.95
CA LEU A 82 9.96 -7.12 -1.79
C LEU A 82 9.55 -5.68 -2.07
N ILE A 83 8.24 -5.43 -2.04
CA ILE A 83 7.64 -4.13 -2.33
C ILE A 83 6.65 -3.75 -1.22
N ASP A 84 6.54 -2.46 -0.93
CA ASP A 84 5.58 -1.94 0.04
C ASP A 84 4.20 -1.75 -0.62
N SER A 85 3.14 -1.91 0.16
CA SER A 85 1.76 -1.63 -0.25
C SER A 85 1.53 -0.26 -0.90
N GLN A 86 2.33 0.75 -0.57
CA GLN A 86 2.17 2.08 -1.19
C GLN A 86 2.56 2.14 -2.67
N TYR A 87 3.31 1.14 -3.18
CA TYR A 87 3.79 1.10 -4.57
C TYR A 87 2.99 0.15 -5.46
N ILE A 88 2.09 -0.63 -4.88
CA ILE A 88 1.29 -1.63 -5.58
C ILE A 88 -0.19 -1.48 -5.22
N GLU A 89 -1.07 -1.84 -6.14
CA GLU A 89 -2.50 -1.90 -5.90
C GLU A 89 -3.05 -3.26 -6.34
N SER A 90 -4.17 -3.69 -5.77
CA SER A 90 -4.84 -4.92 -6.21
C SER A 90 -5.50 -4.67 -7.56
N VAL A 91 -5.27 -5.55 -8.53
CA VAL A 91 -5.93 -5.47 -9.85
C VAL A 91 -7.43 -5.73 -9.72
N ASP A 92 -7.82 -6.48 -8.70
CA ASP A 92 -9.22 -6.82 -8.41
C ASP A 92 -9.93 -5.75 -7.58
N LYS A 93 -9.25 -4.67 -7.18
CA LYS A 93 -9.92 -3.54 -6.51
C LYS A 93 -10.77 -2.85 -7.57
N LEU A 94 -12.05 -3.24 -7.61
CA LEU A 94 -13.08 -2.44 -8.27
C LEU A 94 -12.89 -0.99 -7.78
N PRO A 95 -12.98 0.02 -8.66
CA PRO A 95 -13.05 1.39 -8.18
C PRO A 95 -14.25 1.45 -7.25
N GLU A 96 -14.02 1.62 -5.94
CA GLU A 96 -15.05 2.13 -5.05
C GLU A 96 -15.36 3.53 -5.58
N ASN A 97 -16.31 3.59 -6.52
CA ASN A 97 -17.07 4.78 -6.81
C ASN A 97 -17.66 5.20 -5.46
N HIS A 98 -17.02 6.20 -4.85
CA HIS A 98 -17.60 6.94 -3.75
C HIS A 98 -18.71 7.82 -4.35
N ASP A 99 -19.82 7.18 -4.74
CA ASP A 99 -21.06 7.82 -5.14
C ASP A 99 -21.79 8.28 -3.87
N VAL A 100 -21.71 9.57 -3.52
CA VAL A 100 -22.87 10.40 -3.12
C VAL A 100 -22.56 11.88 -3.31
#